data_AF-A0A3D5BTG9-F1
#
_entry.id   AF-A0A3D5BTG9-F1
#
_cell.length_a   1.000
_cell.length_b   1.000
_cell.length_c   1.000
_cell.angle_alpha   90.00
_cell.angle_beta   90.00
_cell.angle_gamma   90.00
#
_symmetry.space_group_name_H-M   'P 1'
#
loop_
_entity.id
_entity.type
_entity.pdbx_description
1 polymer ?
#
loop_
_entity_poly.entity_id
_entity_poly.type
_entity_poly.pdbx_seq_one_letter_code
_entity_poly.pdbx_strand_id
1 'polypeptide(L)'
;AGVEWVALAGFMRILTPEFLTPFAGRVVNIHPALLPACAGLHAQRQQAEHGVRLAGCTVHFVDEQMDHGPIVIQAAVPAFADDDEVSLGARILEMEHRIYPQALQWIAEGRVYVEGRKVVVDGASRTFSGPHWTNPPLEPPFDR
;
A
#
# COMPACT_ATOMS: atom_id res chain seq x y z
N ALA A 1 15.52 -15.44 -16.56
CA ALA A 1 15.85 -14.23 -15.79
C ALA A 1 15.76 -14.57 -14.31
N GLY A 2 16.66 -14.04 -13.46
CA GLY A 2 16.72 -14.33 -12.01
C GLY A 2 15.96 -13.33 -11.15
N VAL A 3 14.71 -13.01 -11.52
CA VAL A 3 13.85 -12.10 -10.75
C VAL A 3 13.19 -12.87 -9.61
N GLU A 4 13.28 -12.36 -8.39
CA GLU A 4 12.71 -12.98 -7.19
C GLU A 4 11.35 -12.40 -6.80
N TRP A 5 11.16 -11.09 -7.01
CA TRP A 5 9.98 -10.33 -6.61
C TRP A 5 9.46 -9.43 -7.73
N VAL A 6 8.15 -9.19 -7.74
CA VAL A 6 7.48 -8.24 -8.63
C VAL A 6 6.82 -7.15 -7.79
N ALA A 7 7.14 -5.89 -8.10
CA ALA A 7 6.54 -4.71 -7.47
C ALA A 7 5.76 -3.92 -8.52
N LEU A 8 4.44 -3.77 -8.32
CA LEU A 8 3.55 -3.02 -9.19
C LEU A 8 3.45 -1.57 -8.70
N ALA A 9 3.82 -0.61 -9.55
CA ALA A 9 3.73 0.82 -9.25
C ALA A 9 2.89 1.50 -10.34
N GLY A 10 1.58 1.68 -10.07
CA GLY A 10 0.67 2.23 -11.07
C GLY A 10 0.35 1.28 -12.24
N PHE A 11 0.37 -0.03 -12.00
CA PHE A 11 0.08 -1.02 -13.04
C PHE A 11 -1.44 -1.22 -13.22
N MET A 12 -2.01 -0.52 -14.21
CA MET A 12 -3.47 -0.45 -14.42
C MET A 12 -4.06 -1.63 -15.22
N ARG A 13 -3.54 -2.85 -15.06
CA ARG A 13 -4.06 -4.05 -15.74
C ARG A 13 -4.22 -5.20 -14.77
N ILE A 14 -5.28 -5.99 -14.97
CA ILE A 14 -5.49 -7.24 -14.24
C ILE A 14 -4.39 -8.22 -14.69
N LEU A 15 -3.64 -8.74 -13.71
CA LEU A 15 -2.64 -9.78 -13.95
C LEU A 15 -3.34 -11.12 -14.12
N THR A 16 -2.89 -11.91 -15.10
CA THR A 16 -3.46 -13.24 -15.33
C THR A 16 -2.87 -14.26 -14.36
N PRO A 17 -3.59 -15.35 -14.04
CA PRO A 17 -3.06 -16.42 -13.18
C PRO A 17 -1.74 -16.99 -13.68
N GLU A 18 -1.52 -17.06 -15.00
CA GLU A 18 -0.28 -17.53 -15.61
C GLU A 18 0.91 -16.63 -15.27
N PHE A 19 0.68 -15.33 -15.12
CA PHE A 19 1.72 -14.40 -14.66
C PHE A 19 1.97 -14.51 -13.15
N LEU A 20 0.91 -14.67 -12.36
CA LEU A 20 1.03 -14.70 -10.90
C LEU A 20 1.65 -16.00 -10.38
N THR A 21 1.40 -17.13 -11.04
CA THR A 21 1.81 -18.46 -10.55
C THR A 21 3.32 -18.57 -10.26
N PRO A 22 4.24 -18.15 -11.15
CA PRO A 22 5.68 -18.19 -10.86
C PRO A 22 6.12 -17.28 -9.71
N PHE A 23 5.32 -16.27 -9.38
CA PHE A 23 5.58 -15.28 -8.35
C PHE A 23 4.57 -15.36 -7.19
N ALA A 24 3.94 -16.52 -6.97
CA ALA A 24 2.95 -16.69 -5.90
C ALA A 24 3.55 -16.26 -4.55
N GLY A 25 2.85 -15.34 -3.85
CA GLY A 25 3.32 -14.75 -2.60
C GLY A 25 4.51 -13.79 -2.73
N ARG A 26 4.93 -13.45 -3.96
CA ARG A 26 6.07 -12.58 -4.27
C ARG A 26 5.74 -11.42 -5.22
N VAL A 27 4.46 -11.07 -5.28
CA VAL A 27 3.97 -9.89 -6.00
C VAL A 27 3.35 -8.93 -5.00
N VAL A 28 3.78 -7.67 -5.01
CA VAL A 28 3.21 -6.59 -4.19
C VAL A 28 2.75 -5.43 -5.06
N ASN A 29 1.76 -4.70 -4.57
CA ASN A 29 1.21 -3.52 -5.20
C ASN A 29 1.02 -2.41 -4.17
N ILE A 30 1.07 -1.16 -4.63
CA ILE A 30 0.59 -0.01 -3.88
C ILE A 30 -0.72 0.50 -4.49
N HIS A 31 -1.72 0.68 -3.62
CA HIS A 31 -3.05 1.16 -3.99
C HIS A 31 -3.37 2.49 -3.31
N PRO A 32 -3.86 3.51 -4.03
CA PRO A 32 -4.14 4.85 -3.49
C PRO A 32 -5.45 4.94 -2.69
N ALA A 33 -5.71 3.97 -1.80
CA ALA A 33 -6.77 4.03 -0.80
C ALA A 33 -6.41 3.27 0.47
N LEU A 34 -7.18 3.49 1.53
CA LEU A 34 -7.17 2.64 2.73
C LEU A 34 -8.02 1.39 2.49
N LEU A 35 -7.43 0.35 1.90
CA LEU A 35 -8.12 -0.90 1.62
C LEU A 35 -8.70 -1.51 2.91
N PRO A 36 -9.89 -2.13 2.84
CA PRO A 36 -10.63 -2.54 1.63
C PRO A 36 -11.52 -1.45 1.00
N ALA A 37 -11.47 -0.19 1.45
CA ALA A 37 -12.24 0.89 0.83
C ALA A 37 -11.68 1.28 -0.54
N CYS A 38 -12.56 1.69 -1.46
CA CYS A 38 -12.21 2.25 -2.78
C CYS A 38 -11.27 1.35 -3.61
N ALA A 39 -11.54 0.04 -3.63
CA ALA A 39 -10.84 -0.90 -4.50
C ALA A 39 -11.06 -0.58 -5.99
N GLY A 40 -10.08 -0.88 -6.84
CA GLY A 40 -10.12 -0.68 -8.27
C GLY A 40 -9.78 0.74 -8.73
N LEU A 41 -10.30 1.11 -9.90
CA LEU A 41 -9.85 2.31 -10.61
C LEU A 41 -10.34 3.61 -9.96
N HIS A 42 -9.56 4.68 -10.13
CA HIS A 42 -9.91 6.04 -9.70
C HIS A 42 -10.17 6.18 -8.18
N ALA A 43 -9.41 5.47 -7.35
CA ALA A 43 -9.64 5.45 -5.91
C ALA A 43 -9.53 6.84 -5.26
N GLN A 44 -8.65 7.72 -5.76
CA GLN A 44 -8.54 9.10 -5.29
C GLN A 44 -9.83 9.89 -5.57
N ARG A 45 -10.37 9.76 -6.79
CA ARG A 45 -11.65 10.36 -7.18
C ARG A 45 -12.80 9.84 -6.34
N GLN A 46 -12.88 8.53 -6.14
CA GLN A 46 -13.91 7.91 -5.30
C GLN A 46 -13.87 8.48 -3.87
N GLN A 47 -12.69 8.62 -3.27
CA GLN A 47 -12.53 9.18 -1.94
C GLN A 47 -12.92 10.66 -1.87
N ALA A 48 -12.51 11.47 -2.86
CA ALA A 48 -12.86 12.89 -2.93
C ALA A 48 -14.38 13.10 -3.11
N GLU A 49 -15.00 12.42 -4.09
CA GLU A 49 -16.43 12.53 -4.38
C GLU A 49 -17.30 11.98 -3.24
N HIS A 50 -16.83 10.96 -2.51
CA HIS A 50 -17.52 10.45 -1.32
C HIS A 50 -17.45 11.42 -0.13
N GLY A 51 -16.50 12.35 -0.12
CA GLY A 51 -16.31 13.30 0.98
C GLY A 51 -15.77 12.65 2.25
N VAL A 52 -14.88 11.65 2.12
CA VAL A 52 -14.21 11.05 3.28
C VAL A 52 -13.44 12.11 4.08
N ARG A 53 -13.24 11.89 5.38
CA ARG A 53 -12.39 12.76 6.22
C ARG A 53 -10.98 12.24 6.40
N LEU A 54 -10.78 10.96 6.09
CA LEU A 54 -9.50 10.27 6.07
C LEU A 54 -9.43 9.47 4.78
N ALA A 55 -8.32 9.65 4.06
CA ALA A 55 -7.95 8.90 2.87
C ALA A 55 -6.57 8.26 3.11
N GLY A 56 -5.99 7.62 2.11
CA GLY A 56 -4.65 7.05 2.28
C GLY A 56 -4.19 6.18 1.14
N CYS A 57 -3.13 5.41 1.40
CA CYS A 57 -2.62 4.39 0.50
C CYS A 57 -2.26 3.11 1.28
N THR A 58 -2.23 2.00 0.54
CA THR A 58 -2.02 0.66 1.09
C THR A 58 -1.03 -0.10 0.23
N VAL A 59 0.02 -0.66 0.84
CA VAL A 59 0.84 -1.69 0.21
C VAL A 59 0.30 -3.06 0.60
N HIS A 60 0.07 -3.92 -0.38
CA HIS A 60 -0.46 -5.26 -0.16
C HIS A 60 0.15 -6.29 -1.12
N PHE A 61 0.05 -7.56 -0.74
CA PHE A 61 0.33 -8.67 -1.65
C PHE A 61 -0.78 -8.77 -2.72
N VAL A 62 -0.39 -9.10 -3.95
CA VAL A 62 -1.33 -9.32 -5.04
C VAL A 62 -1.79 -10.78 -5.03
N ASP A 63 -3.11 -10.97 -5.13
CA ASP A 63 -3.72 -12.26 -5.40
C ASP A 63 -4.59 -12.17 -6.67
N GLU A 64 -5.39 -13.20 -6.94
CA GLU A 64 -6.26 -13.25 -8.12
C GLU A 64 -7.43 -12.26 -8.07
N GLN A 65 -7.67 -11.65 -6.90
CA GLN A 65 -8.72 -10.66 -6.68
C GLN A 65 -8.11 -9.25 -6.67
N MET A 66 -8.83 -8.31 -7.29
CA MET A 66 -8.38 -6.92 -7.37
C MET A 66 -8.30 -6.28 -5.97
N ASP A 67 -7.14 -5.74 -5.61
CA ASP A 67 -6.86 -4.99 -4.38
C ASP A 67 -7.35 -5.66 -3.08
N HIS A 68 -7.22 -6.98 -3.00
CA HIS A 68 -7.83 -7.79 -1.95
C HIS A 68 -6.83 -8.47 -0.99
N GLY A 69 -5.59 -8.66 -1.45
CA GLY A 69 -4.62 -9.48 -0.74
C GLY A 69 -4.14 -8.91 0.60
N PRO A 70 -3.33 -9.70 1.35
CA PRO A 70 -2.84 -9.32 2.67
C PRO A 70 -2.10 -7.96 2.68
N ILE A 71 -2.44 -7.12 3.65
CA ILE A 71 -1.93 -5.74 3.77
C ILE A 71 -0.63 -5.72 4.56
N VAL A 72 0.41 -5.10 3.99
CA VAL A 72 1.74 -4.95 4.59
C VAL A 72 1.81 -3.68 5.45
N ILE A 73 1.42 -2.55 4.87
CA ILE A 73 1.45 -1.22 5.52
C ILE A 73 0.37 -0.32 4.92
N GLN A 74 -0.22 0.53 5.76
CA GLN A 74 -1.10 1.62 5.32
C GLN A 74 -0.57 2.96 5.83
N ALA A 75 -0.86 4.01 5.07
CA ALA A 75 -0.70 5.40 5.50
C ALA A 75 -2.01 6.16 5.33
N ALA A 76 -2.43 6.87 6.37
CA ALA A 76 -3.60 7.75 6.34
C ALA A 76 -3.20 9.21 6.16
N VAL A 77 -3.99 9.94 5.38
CA VAL A 77 -3.89 11.38 5.17
C VAL A 77 -5.26 12.04 5.43
N PRO A 78 -5.30 13.30 5.89
CA PRO A 78 -6.58 14.01 6.01
C PRO A 78 -7.23 14.17 4.63
N ALA A 79 -8.55 14.27 4.58
CA ALA A 79 -9.31 14.68 3.41
C ALA A 79 -10.24 15.83 3.80
N PHE A 80 -10.06 16.98 3.16
CA PHE A 80 -10.76 18.22 3.37
C PHE A 80 -11.98 18.31 2.44
N ALA A 81 -12.95 19.17 2.81
CA ALA A 81 -14.23 19.23 2.12
C ALA A 81 -14.14 19.80 0.70
N ASP A 82 -13.09 20.53 0.40
CA ASP A 82 -12.79 21.21 -0.86
C ASP A 82 -11.77 20.47 -1.72
N ASP A 83 -11.32 19.29 -1.28
CA ASP A 83 -10.43 18.46 -2.09
C ASP A 83 -11.14 17.91 -3.34
N ASP A 84 -10.38 17.85 -4.41
CA ASP A 84 -10.67 17.10 -5.63
C ASP A 84 -9.72 15.90 -5.78
N GLU A 85 -9.86 15.14 -6.87
CA GLU A 85 -9.01 13.99 -7.19
C GLU A 85 -7.52 14.35 -7.18
N VAL A 86 -7.16 15.56 -7.66
CA VAL A 86 -5.78 16.00 -7.84
C VAL A 86 -5.15 16.39 -6.51
N SER A 87 -5.82 17.23 -5.73
CA SER A 87 -5.33 17.73 -4.43
C SER A 87 -5.30 16.65 -3.36
N LEU A 88 -6.29 15.75 -3.32
CA LEU A 88 -6.25 14.57 -2.47
C LEU A 88 -5.18 13.57 -2.95
N GLY A 89 -5.12 13.34 -4.26
CA GLY A 89 -4.17 12.43 -4.87
C GLY A 89 -2.71 12.84 -4.62
N ALA A 90 -2.39 14.13 -4.66
CA ALA A 90 -1.06 14.64 -4.36
C ALA A 90 -0.61 14.29 -2.93
N ARG A 91 -1.49 14.45 -1.93
CA ARG A 91 -1.18 14.08 -0.54
C ARG A 91 -1.08 12.58 -0.33
N ILE A 92 -1.90 11.79 -1.02
CA ILE A 92 -1.77 10.33 -1.01
C ILE A 92 -0.41 9.93 -1.61
N LEU A 93 -0.03 10.50 -2.74
CA LEU A 93 1.22 10.20 -3.46
C LEU A 93 2.47 10.48 -2.60
N GLU A 94 2.47 11.56 -1.81
CA GLU A 94 3.55 11.83 -0.86
C GLU A 94 3.76 10.67 0.13
N MET A 95 2.68 10.03 0.58
CA MET A 95 2.75 8.85 1.45
C MET A 95 3.12 7.59 0.68
N GLU A 96 2.70 7.43 -0.58
CA GLU A 96 3.10 6.31 -1.42
C GLU A 96 4.63 6.26 -1.60
N HIS A 97 5.25 7.42 -1.82
CA HIS A 97 6.72 7.56 -1.90
C HIS A 97 7.45 7.18 -0.60
N ARG A 98 6.74 7.02 0.52
CA ARG A 98 7.31 6.61 1.82
C ARG A 98 7.03 5.14 2.11
N ILE A 99 5.76 4.75 2.11
CA ILE A 99 5.38 3.40 2.54
C ILE A 99 5.78 2.33 1.53
N TYR A 100 5.85 2.66 0.24
CA TYR A 100 6.21 1.66 -0.75
C TYR A 100 7.68 1.21 -0.62
N PRO A 101 8.67 2.12 -0.66
CA PRO A 101 10.05 1.70 -0.49
C PRO A 101 10.32 1.10 0.90
N GLN A 102 9.63 1.54 1.95
CA GLN A 102 9.69 0.90 3.27
C GLN A 102 9.28 -0.59 3.20
N ALA A 103 8.15 -0.89 2.58
CA ALA A 103 7.66 -2.26 2.43
C ALA A 103 8.63 -3.13 1.61
N LEU A 104 9.18 -2.57 0.53
CA LEU A 104 10.17 -3.26 -0.30
C LEU A 104 11.47 -3.53 0.47
N GLN A 105 11.89 -2.60 1.33
CA GLN A 105 13.04 -2.81 2.22
C GLN A 105 12.78 -3.98 3.17
N TRP A 106 11.64 -4.02 3.86
CA TRP A 106 11.31 -5.13 4.77
C TRP A 106 11.26 -6.47 4.04
N ILE A 107 10.75 -6.50 2.81
CA ILE A 107 10.75 -7.70 1.97
C ILE A 107 12.18 -8.13 1.63
N ALA A 108 13.02 -7.20 1.18
CA ALA A 108 14.41 -7.47 0.83
C ALA A 108 15.25 -7.95 2.04
N GLU A 109 14.92 -7.47 3.25
CA GLU A 109 15.52 -7.89 4.51
C GLU A 109 14.96 -9.22 5.04
N GLY A 110 13.96 -9.81 4.38
CA GLY A 110 13.33 -11.07 4.81
C GLY A 110 12.48 -10.94 6.08
N ARG A 111 11.99 -9.74 6.39
CA ARG A 111 11.25 -9.42 7.62
C ARG A 111 9.73 -9.56 7.50
N VAL A 112 9.21 -9.86 6.32
CA VAL A 112 7.75 -9.90 6.05
C VAL A 112 7.25 -11.34 6.00
N TYR A 113 6.29 -11.67 6.86
CA TYR A 113 5.66 -12.98 6.93
C TYR A 113 4.14 -12.88 6.81
N VAL A 114 3.52 -13.81 6.10
CA VAL A 114 2.05 -13.86 5.95
C VAL A 114 1.50 -15.00 6.82
N GLU A 115 0.68 -14.66 7.81
CA GLU A 115 -0.03 -15.61 8.67
C GLU A 115 -1.54 -15.58 8.35
N GLY A 116 -1.95 -16.51 7.50
CA GLY A 116 -3.31 -16.52 6.94
C GLY A 116 -3.54 -15.27 6.09
N ARG A 117 -4.22 -14.27 6.67
CA ARG A 117 -4.56 -13.00 6.00
C ARG A 117 -3.85 -11.79 6.60
N LYS A 118 -3.10 -11.98 7.68
CA LYS A 118 -2.36 -10.93 8.39
C LYS A 118 -0.91 -10.96 7.97
N VAL A 119 -0.31 -9.79 7.86
CA VAL A 119 1.12 -9.65 7.63
C VAL A 119 1.80 -9.28 8.94
N VAL A 120 2.88 -9.97 9.25
CA VAL A 120 3.78 -9.68 10.36
C VAL A 120 5.08 -9.13 9.77
N VAL A 121 5.51 -7.97 10.29
CA VAL A 121 6.81 -7.38 9.96
C VAL A 121 7.70 -7.51 11.20
N ASP A 122 8.73 -8.34 11.10
CA ASP A 122 9.67 -8.57 12.20
C ASP A 122 10.47 -7.30 12.52
N GLY A 123 10.66 -7.04 13.81
CA GLY A 123 11.30 -5.82 14.32
C GLY A 123 10.50 -4.53 14.14
N ALA A 124 9.33 -4.53 13.48
CA ALA A 124 8.53 -3.32 13.32
C ALA A 124 7.98 -2.82 14.67
N SER A 125 8.04 -1.51 14.88
CA SER A 125 7.51 -0.88 16.07
C SER A 125 6.00 -1.15 16.22
N ARG A 126 5.55 -1.42 17.46
CA ARG A 126 4.13 -1.52 17.82
C ARG A 126 3.60 -0.24 18.47
N THR A 127 4.46 0.75 18.65
CA THR A 127 4.10 2.04 19.22
C THR A 127 4.05 3.05 18.10
N PHE A 128 2.90 3.72 17.98
CA PHE A 128 2.78 4.86 17.09
C PHE A 128 3.75 5.96 17.51
N SER A 129 4.56 6.44 16.57
CA SER A 129 5.53 7.52 16.79
C SER A 129 5.73 8.30 15.49
N GLY A 130 5.84 9.62 15.58
CA GLY A 130 6.10 10.48 14.43
C GLY A 130 4.86 11.22 13.91
N PRO A 131 5.02 12.04 12.86
CA PRO A 131 3.97 12.92 12.35
C PRO A 131 3.00 12.20 11.39
N HIS A 132 3.38 11.05 10.83
CA HIS A 132 2.61 10.34 9.82
C HIS A 132 1.79 9.22 10.43
N TRP A 133 0.52 9.11 10.05
CA TRP A 133 -0.36 8.02 10.46
C TRP A 133 -0.12 6.77 9.61
N THR A 134 0.99 6.08 9.86
CA THR A 134 1.28 4.79 9.23
C THR A 134 1.22 3.63 10.22
N ASN A 135 0.83 2.46 9.73
CA ASN A 135 0.90 1.23 10.50
C ASN A 135 1.30 0.04 9.61
N PRO A 136 2.43 -0.64 9.89
CA PRO A 136 3.41 -0.31 10.93
C PRO A 136 4.04 1.10 10.78
N PRO A 137 4.62 1.68 11.85
CA PRO A 137 5.35 2.95 11.76
C PRO A 137 6.50 2.89 10.75
N LEU A 138 6.76 4.01 10.07
CA LEU A 138 7.92 4.14 9.18
C LEU A 138 9.22 4.08 9.97
N GLU A 139 10.24 3.47 9.37
CA GLU A 139 11.62 3.42 9.87
C GLU A 139 12.49 4.40 9.06
N PRO A 140 13.62 4.87 9.63
CA PRO A 140 14.58 5.64 8.85
C PRO A 140 15.04 4.88 7.61
N PRO A 141 15.14 5.53 6.44
CA PRO A 141 15.04 6.98 6.23
C PRO A 141 13.64 7.49 5.86
N PHE A 142 12.62 6.64 5.84
CA PHE A 142 11.29 6.95 5.29
C PHE A 142 10.40 7.74 6.26
N ASP A 143 10.80 7.83 7.52
CA ASP A 143 10.11 8.52 8.61
C ASP A 143 10.24 10.06 8.59
N ARG A 144 11.09 10.60 7.70
CA ARG A 144 11.43 12.04 7.63
C ARG A 144 10.57 12.86 6.71
#